data_AF-A0A2V9QH30-F1
#
_entry.id   AF-A0A2V9QH30-F1
#
_cell.length_a   1.000
_cell.length_b   1.000
_cell.length_c   1.000
_cell.angle_alpha   90.00
_cell.angle_beta   90.00
_cell.angle_gamma   90.00
#
_symmetry.space_group_name_H-M   'P 1'
#
loop_
_entity.id
_entity.type
_entity.pdbx_description
1 polymer ?
#
loop_
_entity_poly.entity_id
_entity_poly.type
_entity_poly.pdbx_seq_one_letter_code
_entity_poly.pdbx_strand_id
1 'polypeptide(L)'
;MLHKVSRAVSPADVVALLDTFAPIKVILPDEGIVRRAVEARAAYGIHFYDGMIVAAAERAGCERIWTEDLNAGQKYFGVLVENPF
;
A
#
# COMPACT_ATOMS: atom_id res chain seq x y z
N MET A 1 -26.15 5.79 -11.75
CA MET A 1 -25.71 6.19 -13.11
C MET A 1 -24.19 6.26 -13.09
N LEU A 2 -23.53 5.22 -13.58
CA LEU A 2 -22.06 5.18 -13.69
C LEU A 2 -21.66 6.17 -14.80
N HIS A 3 -20.96 7.24 -14.45
CA HIS A 3 -20.37 8.14 -15.42
C HIS A 3 -19.42 7.31 -16.29
N LYS A 4 -19.80 7.10 -17.56
CA LYS A 4 -18.92 6.56 -18.59
C LYS A 4 -17.63 7.38 -18.55
N VAL A 5 -16.54 6.75 -18.12
CA VAL A 5 -15.19 7.32 -18.16
C VAL A 5 -14.98 7.84 -19.59
N SER A 6 -14.82 9.16 -19.68
CA SER A 6 -14.64 9.89 -20.92
C SER A 6 -13.27 9.54 -21.49
N ARG A 7 -13.27 8.84 -22.63
CA ARG A 7 -12.10 8.40 -23.41
C ARG A 7 -11.22 7.39 -22.67
N ALA A 8 -11.05 6.21 -23.27
CA ALA A 8 -10.04 5.26 -22.82
C ALA A 8 -8.66 5.95 -22.87
N VAL A 9 -8.00 6.03 -21.72
CA VAL A 9 -6.61 6.52 -21.62
C VAL A 9 -5.73 5.60 -22.45
N SER A 10 -4.87 6.16 -23.31
CA SER A 10 -3.98 5.31 -24.11
C SER A 10 -2.90 4.68 -23.22
N PRO A 11 -2.35 3.50 -23.57
CA PRO A 11 -1.23 2.93 -22.83
C PRO A 11 -0.04 3.89 -22.70
N ALA A 12 0.20 4.73 -23.71
CA ALA A 12 1.25 5.74 -23.68
C ALA A 12 1.00 6.82 -22.61
N ASP A 13 -0.25 7.29 -22.49
CA ASP A 13 -0.61 8.26 -21.45
C ASP A 13 -0.48 7.66 -20.04
N VAL A 14 -0.80 6.37 -19.87
CA VAL A 14 -0.62 5.67 -18.57
C VAL A 14 0.86 5.55 -18.22
N VAL A 15 1.72 5.16 -19.17
CA VAL A 15 3.16 5.07 -18.93
C VAL A 15 3.74 6.44 -18.56
N ALA A 16 3.36 7.50 -19.30
CA ALA A 16 3.80 8.87 -18.99
C ALA A 16 3.37 9.31 -17.59
N LEU A 17 2.18 8.91 -17.13
CA LEU A 17 1.74 9.14 -15.76
C LEU A 17 2.56 8.32 -14.74
N LEU A 18 2.86 7.05 -15.02
CA LEU A 18 3.69 6.21 -14.14
C LEU A 18 5.09 6.81 -13.96
N ASP A 19 5.67 7.40 -15.00
CA ASP A 19 6.97 8.08 -14.94
C ASP A 19 6.96 9.24 -13.93
N THR A 20 5.82 9.89 -13.69
CA THR A 20 5.70 10.94 -12.67
C THR A 20 5.85 10.42 -11.23
N PHE A 21 5.62 9.12 -11.01
CA PHE A 21 5.80 8.45 -9.72
C PHE A 21 7.21 7.90 -9.53
N ALA A 22 8.07 7.91 -10.55
CA ALA A 22 9.42 7.35 -10.49
C ALA A 22 10.28 7.85 -9.30
N PRO A 23 10.15 9.10 -8.80
CA PRO A 23 10.90 9.55 -7.62
C PRO A 23 10.48 8.89 -6.30
N ILE A 24 9.35 8.20 -6.25
CA ILE A 24 8.86 7.55 -5.03
C ILE A 24 9.71 6.32 -4.73
N LYS A 25 10.25 6.26 -3.51
CA LYS A 25 11.03 5.11 -3.04
C LYS A 25 10.17 3.83 -3.08
N VAL A 26 10.62 2.84 -3.84
CA VAL A 26 10.00 1.51 -3.90
C VAL A 26 10.68 0.56 -2.93
N ILE A 27 9.87 -0.21 -2.23
CA ILE A 27 10.31 -1.25 -1.29
C ILE A 27 10.03 -2.60 -1.92
N LEU A 28 11.07 -3.26 -2.45
CA LEU A 28 10.92 -4.54 -3.15
C LEU A 28 10.66 -5.68 -2.16
N PRO A 29 9.60 -6.49 -2.35
CA PRO A 29 9.37 -7.67 -1.53
C PRO A 29 10.57 -8.63 -1.53
N ASP A 30 10.93 -9.12 -0.36
CA ASP A 30 11.89 -10.20 -0.16
C ASP A 30 11.35 -11.20 0.88
N GLU A 31 12.15 -12.20 1.22
CA GLU A 31 11.76 -13.21 2.21
C GLU A 31 11.45 -12.60 3.59
N GLY A 32 12.10 -11.49 3.96
CA GLY A 32 11.89 -10.80 5.22
C GLY A 32 10.50 -10.18 5.27
N ILE A 33 10.10 -9.47 4.22
CA ILE A 33 8.74 -8.93 4.10
C ILE A 33 7.71 -10.06 4.09
N VAL A 34 7.95 -11.15 3.35
CA VAL A 34 7.00 -12.28 3.28
C VAL A 34 6.77 -12.90 4.67
N ARG A 35 7.83 -13.14 5.43
CA ARG A 35 7.72 -13.64 6.81
C ARG A 35 6.99 -12.65 7.71
N ARG A 36 7.33 -11.37 7.60
CA ARG A 36 6.72 -10.30 8.40
C ARG A 36 5.23 -10.11 8.09
N ALA A 37 4.82 -10.35 6.85
CA ALA A 37 3.40 -10.35 6.46
C ALA A 37 2.61 -11.51 7.07
N VAL A 38 3.22 -12.70 7.21
CA VAL A 38 2.61 -13.83 7.95
C VAL A 38 2.43 -13.47 9.43
N GLU A 39 3.42 -12.82 10.03
CA GLU A 39 3.32 -12.32 11.40
C GLU A 39 2.24 -11.25 11.54
N ALA A 40 2.11 -10.33 10.58
CA ALA A 40 1.06 -9.32 10.56
C ALA A 40 -0.34 -9.95 10.51
N ARG A 41 -0.52 -10.96 9.66
CA ARG A 41 -1.77 -11.72 9.57
C ARG A 41 -2.10 -12.41 10.90
N ALA A 42 -1.11 -13.01 11.55
CA ALA A 42 -1.31 -13.67 12.84
C ALA A 42 -1.61 -12.67 13.97
N ALA A 43 -0.94 -11.51 13.99
CA ALA A 43 -1.08 -10.51 15.05
C ALA A 43 -2.34 -9.65 14.92
N TYR A 44 -2.77 -9.36 13.68
CA TYR A 44 -3.80 -8.36 13.40
C TYR A 44 -5.00 -8.89 12.61
N GLY A 45 -4.94 -10.13 12.10
CA GLY A 45 -6.04 -10.74 11.36
C GLY A 45 -6.25 -10.19 9.93
N ILE A 46 -5.32 -9.39 9.42
CA ILE A 46 -5.41 -8.80 8.07
C ILE A 46 -5.04 -9.78 6.95
N HIS A 47 -5.44 -9.50 5.71
CA HIS A 47 -5.10 -10.33 4.57
C HIS A 47 -3.58 -10.34 4.34
N PHE A 48 -3.04 -11.42 3.75
CA PHE A 48 -1.60 -11.57 3.55
C PHE A 48 -0.97 -10.41 2.76
N TYR A 49 -1.62 -9.96 1.66
CA TYR A 49 -1.12 -8.82 0.87
C TYR A 49 -1.18 -7.49 1.63
N ASP A 50 -2.17 -7.29 2.49
CA ASP A 50 -2.20 -6.11 3.37
C ASP A 50 -1.06 -6.18 4.40
N GLY A 51 -0.78 -7.38 4.90
CA GLY A 51 0.39 -7.67 5.72
C GLY A 51 1.70 -7.35 5.01
N MET A 52 1.81 -7.57 3.69
CA MET A 52 2.98 -7.19 2.89
C MET A 52 3.14 -5.67 2.82
N ILE A 53 2.04 -4.92 2.67
CA ILE A 53 2.04 -3.45 2.66
C ILE A 53 2.48 -2.91 4.02
N VAL A 54 1.91 -3.43 5.11
CA VAL A 54 2.28 -3.09 6.48
C VAL A 54 3.76 -3.37 6.74
N ALA A 55 4.25 -4.57 6.38
CA ALA A 55 5.65 -4.95 6.56
C ALA A 55 6.60 -4.09 5.72
N ALA A 56 6.22 -3.73 4.50
CA ALA A 56 7.00 -2.83 3.65
C ALA A 56 7.09 -1.41 4.26
N ALA A 57 5.97 -0.89 4.79
CA ALA A 57 5.92 0.41 5.45
C ALA A 57 6.76 0.43 6.74
N GLU A 58 6.66 -0.61 7.57
CA GLU A 58 7.51 -0.80 8.76
C GLU A 58 8.99 -0.77 8.35
N ARG A 59 9.37 -1.58 7.35
CA ARG A 59 10.76 -1.65 6.88
C ARG A 59 11.27 -0.34 6.28
N ALA A 60 10.39 0.43 5.65
CA ALA A 60 10.73 1.74 5.10
C ALA A 60 10.92 2.80 6.19
N GLY A 61 10.54 2.52 7.44
CA GLY A 61 10.49 3.51 8.51
C GLY A 61 9.35 4.50 8.33
N CYS A 62 8.28 4.13 7.64
CA CYS A 62 7.11 4.98 7.48
C CYS A 62 6.40 5.16 8.82
N GLU A 63 6.01 6.40 9.12
CA GLU A 63 5.19 6.69 10.29
C GLU A 63 3.70 6.39 10.04
N ARG A 64 3.29 6.45 8.76
CA ARG A 64 1.89 6.35 8.33
C ARG A 64 1.70 5.54 7.05
N ILE A 65 0.53 4.90 6.93
CA ILE A 65 -0.03 4.32 5.71
C ILE A 65 -1.35 5.04 5.43
N TRP A 66 -1.51 5.60 4.23
CA TRP A 66 -2.78 6.12 3.75
C TRP A 66 -3.54 5.04 2.98
N THR A 67 -4.70 4.61 3.50
CA THR A 67 -5.56 3.61 2.85
C THR A 67 -6.97 3.61 3.43
N GLU A 68 -7.94 3.23 2.61
CA GLU A 68 -9.34 2.97 3.01
C GLU A 68 -9.55 1.52 3.49
N ASP A 69 -8.67 0.60 3.10
CA ASP A 69 -8.88 -0.85 3.27
C ASP A 69 -8.45 -1.38 4.65
N LEU A 70 -7.74 -0.56 5.43
CA LEU A 70 -7.31 -0.90 6.79
C LEU A 70 -8.05 -0.05 7.83
N ASN A 71 -8.13 -0.58 9.05
CA ASN A 71 -8.75 0.14 10.17
C ASN A 71 -8.03 1.47 10.47
N ALA A 72 -8.68 2.58 10.15
CA ALA A 72 -8.18 3.92 10.44
C ALA A 72 -7.94 4.13 11.94
N GLY A 73 -6.84 4.78 12.29
CA GLY A 73 -6.42 5.01 13.68
C GLY A 73 -5.70 3.82 14.34
N GLN A 74 -5.71 2.62 13.72
CA GLN A 74 -4.95 1.48 14.22
C GLN A 74 -3.47 1.62 13.85
N LYS A 75 -2.60 1.07 14.71
CA LYS A 75 -1.18 0.89 14.42
C LYS A 75 -0.87 -0.56 14.10
N TYR A 76 -0.16 -0.78 13.00
CA TYR A 76 0.37 -2.08 12.62
C TYR A 76 1.90 -2.00 12.66
N PHE A 77 2.52 -2.80 13.52
CA PHE A 77 3.97 -2.71 13.81
C PHE A 77 4.47 -1.27 14.06
N GLY A 78 3.65 -0.46 14.72
CA GLY A 78 3.97 0.93 15.04
C GLY A 78 3.58 1.96 13.98
N VAL A 79 3.25 1.53 12.75
CA VAL A 79 2.85 2.39 11.64
C VAL A 79 1.35 2.72 11.73
N LEU A 80 1.00 4.00 11.77
CA LEU A 80 -0.39 4.47 11.90
C LEU A 80 -1.13 4.42 10.56
N VAL A 81 -2.35 3.90 10.55
CA VAL A 81 -3.23 3.97 9.38
C VAL A 81 -4.11 5.22 9.44
N GLU A 82 -4.15 5.97 8.35
CA GLU A 82 -5.06 7.09 8.13
C GLU A 82 -5.88 6.86 6.85
N ASN A 83 -7.19 7.07 6.92
CA ASN A 83 -8.03 7.08 5.73
C ASN A 83 -7.94 8.48 5.07
N PRO A 84 -7.52 8.59 3.80
CA PRO A 84 -7.38 9.88 3.13
C PRO A 84 -8.68 10.50 2.58
N PHE A 85 -9.84 9.86 2.76
CA PHE A 85 -11.16 10.30 2.25
C PHE A 85 -12.24 10.40 3.31
#